data_AF-A0A432Q910-F1
#
_entry.id   AF-A0A432Q910-F1
#
_cell.length_a   1.000
_cell.length_b   1.000
_cell.length_c   1.000
_cell.angle_alpha   90.00
_cell.angle_beta   90.00
_cell.angle_gamma   90.00
#
_symmetry.space_group_name_H-M   'P 1'
#
loop_
_entity.id
_entity.type
_entity.pdbx_description
1 polymer ?
#
loop_
_entity_poly.entity_id
_entity_poly.type
_entity_poly.pdbx_seq_one_letter_code
_entity_poly.pdbx_strand_id
1 'polypeptide(L)' 'MKTNPQTSNIWLIRHSESSANAGYSTDSSKNVPLTEAGTEQAYIFAKKIKSQPDLIVTSA' A
#
# COMPACT_ATOMS: atom_id res chain seq x y z
N MET A 1 11.66 -36.83 6.74
CA MET A 1 10.50 -36.36 5.95
C MET A 1 10.78 -34.94 5.52
N LYS A 2 10.84 -34.64 4.21
CA LYS A 2 10.97 -33.25 3.73
C LYS A 2 9.58 -32.64 3.78
N THR A 3 9.38 -31.59 4.59
CA THR A 3 8.14 -30.83 4.61
C THR A 3 7.92 -30.22 3.22
N ASN A 4 6.75 -30.43 2.65
CA ASN A 4 6.35 -29.78 1.40
C ASN A 4 6.47 -28.25 1.58
N PRO A 5 7.06 -27.50 0.65
CA PRO A 5 7.18 -26.04 0.82
C PRO A 5 5.79 -25.43 0.93
N GLN A 6 5.56 -24.70 2.02
CA GLN A 6 4.31 -23.98 2.24
C GLN A 6 4.29 -22.79 1.27
N THR A 7 3.34 -22.78 0.34
CA THR A 7 3.20 -21.66 -0.61
C THR A 7 2.47 -20.51 0.07
N SER A 8 3.12 -19.34 0.14
CA SER A 8 2.51 -18.11 0.65
C SER A 8 2.05 -17.22 -0.52
N ASN A 9 0.82 -16.70 -0.45
CA ASN A 9 0.35 -15.68 -1.39
C ASN A 9 0.73 -14.30 -0.86
N ILE A 10 1.52 -13.55 -1.63
CA ILE A 10 2.05 -12.23 -1.21
C ILE A 10 1.48 -11.16 -2.12
N TRP A 11 0.86 -10.14 -1.53
CA TRP A 11 0.38 -8.97 -2.25
C TRP A 11 1.33 -7.80 -2.04
N LEU A 12 1.82 -7.21 -3.13
CA LEU A 12 2.63 -6.01 -3.10
C LEU A 12 1.76 -4.82 -3.53
N ILE A 13 1.50 -3.91 -2.60
CA ILE A 13 0.61 -2.78 -2.80
C ILE A 13 1.44 -1.50 -2.65
N ARG A 14 1.41 -0.65 -3.70
CA ARG A 14 2.01 0.69 -3.65
C ARG A 14 1.04 1.66 -2.95
N HIS A 15 1.57 2.64 -2.23
CA HIS A 15 0.77 3.75 -1.72
C HIS A 15 0.03 4.48 -2.87
N SER A 16 -1.13 5.05 -2.56
CA SER A 16 -1.92 5.86 -3.50
C SER A 16 -1.26 7.22 -3.80
N GLU A 17 -1.90 8.07 -4.60
CA GLU A 17 -1.33 9.37 -4.96
C GLU A 17 -0.84 10.19 -3.75
N SER A 18 0.42 10.63 -3.82
CA SER A 18 1.03 11.52 -2.84
C SER A 18 1.20 12.94 -3.40
N SER A 19 1.42 13.93 -2.55
CA SER A 19 1.63 15.32 -2.99
C SER A 19 2.77 15.45 -4.02
N ALA A 20 3.86 14.71 -3.84
CA ALA A 20 4.95 14.66 -4.83
C ALA A 20 4.50 14.07 -6.18
N ASN A 21 3.63 13.04 -6.17
CA ASN A 21 3.11 12.44 -7.41
C ASN A 21 2.17 13.40 -8.14
N ALA A 22 1.42 14.23 -7.39
CA ALA A 22 0.59 15.29 -7.94
C ALA A 22 1.38 16.54 -8.38
N GLY A 23 2.71 16.52 -8.26
CA GLY A 23 3.60 17.60 -8.71
C GLY A 23 3.78 18.75 -7.72
N TYR A 24 3.28 18.63 -6.48
CA TYR A 24 3.57 19.60 -5.43
C TYR A 24 5.03 19.52 -4.99
N SER A 25 5.61 20.67 -4.65
CA SER A 25 6.93 20.72 -4.02
C SER A 25 6.88 20.01 -2.67
N THR A 26 7.90 19.19 -2.41
CA THR A 26 8.03 18.46 -1.14
C THR A 26 9.42 18.68 -0.57
N ASP A 27 9.50 19.08 0.70
CA ASP A 27 10.77 19.40 1.35
C ASP A 27 11.61 18.16 1.69
N SER A 28 10.99 16.97 1.71
CA SER A 28 11.71 15.70 1.88
C SER A 28 10.91 14.53 1.31
N SER A 29 11.62 13.47 0.88
CA SER A 29 11.01 12.21 0.46
C SER A 29 10.49 11.36 1.62
N LYS A 30 10.83 11.71 2.87
CA LYS A 30 10.51 10.89 4.05
C LYS A 30 9.05 10.95 4.46
N ASN A 31 8.39 12.10 4.30
CA ASN A 31 7.03 12.33 4.79
C ASN A 31 6.18 13.04 3.72
N VAL A 32 6.12 12.49 2.51
CA VAL A 32 5.20 13.02 1.50
C VAL A 32 3.79 12.52 1.79
N PRO A 33 2.84 13.39 2.19
CA PRO A 33 1.49 12.94 2.51
C PRO A 33 0.74 12.48 1.27
N LEU A 34 -0.29 11.65 1.48
CA LEU A 34 -1.29 11.39 0.44
C LEU A 34 -2.07 12.67 0.15
N THR A 35 -2.47 12.85 -1.10
CA THR A 35 -3.49 13.84 -1.43
C THR A 35 -4.86 13.38 -0.92
N GLU A 36 -5.86 14.26 -0.95
CA GLU A 36 -7.25 13.87 -0.69
C GLU A 36 -7.71 12.78 -1.68
N ALA A 37 -7.39 12.95 -2.98
CA ALA A 37 -7.62 11.95 -4.00
C ALA A 37 -6.88 10.64 -3.72
N GLY A 38 -5.63 10.70 -3.26
CA GLY A 38 -4.86 9.53 -2.84
C GLY A 38 -5.51 8.78 -1.67
N THR A 39 -6.08 9.50 -0.71
CA THR A 39 -6.82 8.91 0.41
C THR A 39 -8.08 8.20 -0.07
N GLU A 40 -8.84 8.81 -0.98
CA GLU A 40 -10.02 8.19 -1.58
C GLU A 40 -9.66 6.95 -2.41
N GLN A 41 -8.59 7.01 -3.21
CA GLN A 41 -8.07 5.87 -3.96
C GLN A 41 -7.76 4.69 -3.03
N ALA A 42 -7.08 4.93 -1.91
CA ALA A 42 -6.74 3.90 -0.93
C ALA A 42 -8.00 3.27 -0.34
N TYR A 43 -9.01 4.08 -0.01
CA TYR A 43 -10.28 3.61 0.53
C TYR A 43 -11.08 2.77 -0.48
N ILE A 44 -11.17 3.21 -1.74
CA ILE A 44 -11.83 2.47 -2.82
C ILE A 44 -11.10 1.15 -3.09
N PHE A 45 -9.77 1.16 -3.07
CA PHE A 45 -8.97 -0.06 -3.23
C PHE A 45 -9.20 -1.04 -2.09
N ALA A 46 -9.18 -0.57 -0.84
CA ALA A 46 -9.42 -1.40 0.34
C ALA A 46 -10.78 -2.12 0.26
N LYS A 47 -11.84 -1.45 -0.23
CA LYS A 47 -13.15 -2.06 -0.47
C LYS A 47 -13.17 -3.18 -1.51
N LYS A 48 -12.18 -3.24 -2.41
CA LYS A 48 -12.08 -4.28 -3.44
C LYS A 48 -11.36 -5.53 -2.94
N ILE A 49 -10.66 -5.46 -1.80
CA ILE A 49 -10.01 -6.62 -1.18
C ILE A 49 -11.09 -7.50 -0.57
N LYS A 50 -11.32 -8.66 -1.19
CA LYS A 50 -12.37 -9.60 -0.77
C LYS A 50 -11.94 -10.60 0.30
N SER A 51 -10.62 -10.78 0.47
CA SER A 51 -10.05 -11.73 1.41
C SER A 51 -9.19 -10.99 2.42
N GLN A 52 -9.36 -11.30 3.70
CA GLN A 52 -8.54 -10.72 4.76
C GLN A 52 -7.14 -11.34 4.70
N PRO A 53 -6.07 -10.52 4.66
CA PRO A 53 -4.71 -11.03 4.76
C PRO A 53 -4.41 -11.46 6.20
N ASP A 54 -3.62 -12.53 6.35
CA ASP A 54 -3.17 -13.01 7.68
C ASP A 54 -2.16 -12.04 8.33
N LEU A 55 -1.46 -11.24 7.52
CA LEU A 55 -0.47 -10.27 7.97
C LEU A 55 -0.44 -9.05 7.04
N ILE A 56 -0.38 -7.85 7.63
CA ILE A 56 -0.15 -6.58 6.92
C ILE A 56 1.19 -6.03 7.38
N VAL A 57 2.05 -5.67 6.43
CA VAL A 57 3.33 -4.99 6.66
C VAL A 57 3.33 -3.69 5.87
N THR A 58 3.70 -2.58 6.53
CA THR A 58 3.81 -1.26 5.91
C THR A 58 5.24 -0.74 6.05
N SER A 59 5.63 0.18 5.17
CA SER A 59 6.81 1.02 5.44
C SER A 59 6.54 1.87 6.67
N ALA A 60 7.56 2.05 7.52
CA ALA A 60 7.53 2.96 8.67
C ALA A 60 7.72 4.42 8.23
#